data_AF-D2U3F3-F1
#
_entry.id   AF-D2U3F3-F1
#
_cell.length_a   1.000
_cell.length_b   1.000
_cell.length_c   1.000
_cell.angle_alpha   90.00
_cell.angle_beta   90.00
_cell.angle_gamma   90.00
#
_symmetry.space_group_name_H-M   'P 1'
#
loop_
_entity.id
_entity.type
_entity.pdbx_description
1 polymer ?
#
loop_
_entity_poly.entity_id
_entity_poly.type
_entity_poly.pdbx_seq_one_letter_code
_entity_poly.pdbx_strand_id
1 'polypeptide(L)'
;MTLIETLAMIAICMVVGKLISQWLLDSYQFTLPIFVCVLFTGVILSNSLSWVGFYRVFDRAVSVLGNVSLSLFLAMALMSLKLWELASLAIPMLIILLIQAIVMGLYAIFVTFPIMGKNYDAAVLAAGHCGFGLGATPTAIANMQAVTERFGPSHLAFLVVPMVGAFFIDIINALVIKFYLWLPIFSAPIMNG
;
A
#
# COMPACT_ATOMS: atom_id res chain seq x y z
N MET A 1 -11.34 16.66 -20.97
CA MET A 1 -11.55 15.27 -21.45
C MET A 1 -10.58 14.26 -20.82
N THR A 2 -9.40 14.68 -20.33
CA THR A 2 -8.37 13.77 -19.80
C THR A 2 -8.69 13.06 -18.46
N LEU A 3 -9.55 13.63 -17.60
CA LEU A 3 -9.90 13.00 -16.31
C LEU A 3 -10.77 11.74 -16.47
N ILE A 4 -11.79 11.78 -17.32
CA ILE A 4 -12.68 10.63 -17.58
C ILE A 4 -11.89 9.50 -18.23
N GLU A 5 -11.00 9.81 -19.17
CA GLU A 5 -10.10 8.84 -19.80
C GLU A 5 -9.15 8.20 -18.77
N THR A 6 -8.60 9.00 -17.85
CA THR A 6 -7.74 8.49 -16.78
C THR A 6 -8.50 7.58 -15.82
N LEU A 7 -9.72 7.96 -15.43
CA LEU A 7 -10.60 7.13 -14.61
C LEU A 7 -10.95 5.81 -15.32
N ALA A 8 -11.27 5.86 -16.62
CA ALA A 8 -11.55 4.67 -17.41
C ALA A 8 -10.34 3.74 -17.48
N MET A 9 -9.13 4.27 -17.69
CA MET A 9 -7.90 3.47 -17.68
C MET A 9 -7.65 2.80 -16.31
N ILE A 10 -7.80 3.55 -15.21
CA ILE A 10 -7.67 2.99 -13.85
C ILE A 10 -8.72 1.89 -13.63
N ALA A 11 -9.96 2.11 -14.06
CA ALA A 11 -11.03 1.11 -13.97
C ALA A 11 -10.73 -0.15 -14.79
N ILE A 12 -10.21 -0.01 -16.02
CA ILE A 12 -9.78 -1.13 -16.85
C ILE A 12 -8.66 -1.91 -16.16
N CYS A 13 -7.65 -1.23 -15.62
CA CYS A 13 -6.57 -1.87 -14.86
C CYS A 13 -7.10 -2.67 -13.66
N MET A 14 -8.05 -2.12 -12.90
CA MET A 14 -8.67 -2.80 -11.76
C MET A 14 -9.44 -4.04 -12.19
N VAL A 15 -10.27 -3.94 -13.23
CA VAL A 15 -11.09 -5.05 -13.73
C VAL A 15 -10.20 -6.15 -14.29
N VAL A 16 -9.29 -5.82 -15.20
CA VAL A 16 -8.38 -6.79 -15.83
C VAL A 16 -7.46 -7.42 -14.79
N GLY A 17 -6.89 -6.63 -13.87
CA GLY A 17 -6.03 -7.16 -12.80
C GLY A 17 -6.78 -8.10 -11.85
N LYS A 18 -8.05 -7.79 -11.52
CA LYS A 18 -8.91 -8.70 -10.74
C LYS A 18 -9.19 -10.00 -11.49
N LEU A 19 -9.52 -9.93 -12.77
CA LEU A 19 -9.75 -11.11 -13.60
C LEU A 19 -8.51 -12.00 -13.68
N ILE A 20 -7.32 -11.39 -13.86
CA ILE A 20 -6.04 -12.12 -13.85
C ILE A 20 -5.80 -12.80 -12.50
N SER A 21 -6.04 -12.09 -11.38
CA SER A 21 -5.89 -12.68 -10.04
C SER A 21 -6.82 -13.87 -9.83
N GLN A 22 -8.10 -13.75 -10.22
CA GLN A 22 -9.08 -14.85 -10.14
C GLN A 22 -8.70 -16.03 -11.03
N TRP A 23 -8.29 -15.77 -12.27
CA TRP A 23 -7.87 -16.81 -13.19
C TRP A 23 -6.63 -17.57 -12.70
N LEU A 24 -5.70 -16.87 -12.06
CA LEU A 24 -4.49 -17.47 -11.47
C LEU A 24 -4.80 -18.33 -10.24
N LEU A 25 -5.76 -17.90 -9.42
CA LEU A 25 -6.31 -18.67 -8.31
C LEU A 25 -6.94 -19.98 -8.80
N ASP A 26 -7.85 -19.89 -9.78
CA ASP A 26 -8.62 -21.05 -10.27
C ASP A 26 -7.74 -22.06 -11.01
N SER A 27 -6.76 -21.58 -11.79
CA SER A 27 -5.94 -22.44 -12.67
C SER A 27 -4.74 -23.09 -11.95
N TYR A 28 -4.09 -22.36 -11.04
CA TYR A 28 -2.81 -22.78 -10.45
C TYR A 28 -2.84 -22.92 -8.92
N GLN A 29 -4.01 -22.70 -8.29
CA GLN A 29 -4.14 -22.56 -6.83
C GLN A 29 -3.09 -21.61 -6.25
N PHE A 30 -2.75 -20.57 -7.00
CA PHE A 30 -1.73 -19.62 -6.63
C PHE A 30 -2.41 -18.31 -6.22
N THR A 31 -2.44 -18.08 -4.92
CA THR A 31 -3.09 -16.93 -4.28
C THR A 31 -2.18 -15.71 -4.38
N LEU A 32 -2.14 -15.05 -5.54
CA LEU A 32 -1.42 -13.77 -5.67
C LEU A 32 -2.34 -12.60 -5.26
N PRO A 33 -1.85 -11.65 -4.44
CA PRO A 33 -2.62 -10.48 -4.04
C PRO A 33 -3.10 -9.66 -5.24
N ILE A 34 -4.37 -9.29 -5.25
CA ILE A 34 -5.03 -8.58 -6.36
C ILE A 34 -4.28 -7.29 -6.70
N PHE A 35 -3.75 -6.58 -5.70
CA PHE A 35 -2.96 -5.37 -5.87
C PHE A 35 -1.77 -5.57 -6.84
N VAL A 36 -1.08 -6.71 -6.74
CA VAL A 36 0.05 -7.05 -7.62
C VAL A 36 -0.42 -7.21 -9.08
N CYS A 37 -1.51 -7.94 -9.30
CA CYS A 37 -2.07 -8.13 -10.64
C CYS A 37 -2.54 -6.81 -11.27
N VAL A 38 -3.17 -5.94 -10.47
CA VAL A 38 -3.63 -4.62 -10.91
C VAL A 38 -2.46 -3.69 -11.24
N LEU A 39 -1.42 -3.67 -10.40
CA LEU A 39 -0.20 -2.90 -10.64
C LEU A 39 0.49 -3.36 -11.93
N PHE A 40 0.64 -4.66 -12.13
CA PHE A 40 1.27 -5.24 -13.31
C PHE A 40 0.47 -4.93 -14.59
N THR A 41 -0.85 -5.03 -14.52
CA THR A 41 -1.75 -4.63 -15.61
C THR A 41 -1.57 -3.14 -15.95
N GLY A 42 -1.45 -2.27 -14.95
CA GLY A 42 -1.18 -0.85 -15.15
C GLY A 42 0.17 -0.58 -15.82
N VAL A 43 1.22 -1.31 -15.45
CA VAL A 43 2.54 -1.22 -16.10
C VAL A 43 2.46 -1.65 -17.56
N ILE A 44 1.82 -2.79 -17.86
CA ILE A 44 1.63 -3.25 -19.25
C ILE A 44 0.83 -2.24 -20.06
N LEU A 45 -0.30 -1.75 -19.51
CA LEU A 45 -1.16 -0.80 -20.20
C LEU A 45 -0.42 0.51 -20.50
N SER A 46 0.24 1.09 -19.49
CA SER A 46 0.98 2.36 -19.65
C SER A 46 2.15 2.25 -20.61
N ASN A 47 2.88 1.13 -20.60
CA ASN A 47 3.98 0.89 -21.53
C ASN A 47 3.47 0.68 -22.97
N SER A 48 2.41 -0.13 -23.15
CA SER A 48 1.79 -0.39 -24.46
C SER A 48 1.25 0.90 -25.09
N LEU A 49 0.56 1.73 -24.31
CA LEU A 49 -0.02 2.99 -24.77
C LEU A 49 1.07 4.01 -25.16
N SER A 50 2.19 4.01 -24.42
CA SER A 50 3.35 4.85 -24.73
C SER A 50 4.05 4.40 -26.02
N TRP A 51 4.10 3.09 -26.28
CA TRP A 51 4.74 2.52 -27.47
C TRP A 51 3.94 2.77 -28.74
N VAL A 52 2.61 2.72 -28.63
CA VAL A 52 1.67 2.96 -29.74
C VAL A 52 1.58 4.46 -30.10
N GLY A 53 2.08 5.37 -29.26
CA GLY A 53 2.18 6.80 -29.56
C GLY A 53 0.84 7.56 -29.54
N PHE A 54 -0.26 6.88 -29.23
CA PHE A 54 -1.62 7.45 -29.27
C PHE A 54 -1.98 8.26 -28.01
N TYR A 55 -1.36 7.99 -26.84
CA TYR A 55 -1.73 8.68 -25.60
C TYR A 55 -0.64 8.59 -24.54
N ARG A 56 -0.19 9.75 -24.02
CA ARG A 56 0.60 9.80 -22.78
C ARG A 56 -0.37 9.81 -21.61
N VAL A 57 -0.21 8.87 -20.68
CA VAL A 57 -0.93 8.89 -19.40
C VAL A 57 -0.79 10.29 -18.82
N PHE A 58 -1.91 10.93 -18.50
CA PHE A 58 -1.89 12.29 -17.99
C PHE A 58 -1.48 12.24 -16.52
N ASP A 59 -0.17 12.29 -16.25
CA ASP A 59 0.42 12.15 -14.92
C ASP A 59 -0.23 13.06 -13.88
N ARG A 60 -0.64 14.27 -14.31
CA ARG A 60 -1.35 15.22 -13.46
C ARG A 60 -2.76 14.73 -13.08
N ALA A 61 -3.52 14.07 -13.94
CA ALA A 61 -4.82 13.50 -13.57
C ALA A 61 -4.64 12.30 -12.63
N VAL A 62 -3.67 11.43 -12.90
CA VAL A 62 -3.36 10.29 -12.03
C VAL A 62 -2.95 10.78 -10.63
N SER A 63 -2.09 11.82 -10.56
CA SER A 63 -1.68 12.42 -9.29
C SER A 63 -2.85 13.07 -8.54
N VAL A 64 -3.72 13.81 -9.22
CA VAL A 64 -4.91 14.42 -8.60
C VAL A 64 -5.87 13.35 -8.09
N LEU A 65 -6.16 12.34 -8.91
CA LEU A 65 -7.03 11.22 -8.52
C LEU A 65 -6.43 10.45 -7.34
N GLY A 66 -5.12 10.16 -7.37
CA GLY A 66 -4.43 9.49 -6.28
C GLY A 66 -4.51 10.26 -4.96
N ASN A 67 -4.28 11.58 -4.98
CA ASN A 67 -4.39 12.43 -3.80
C ASN A 67 -5.83 12.47 -3.27
N VAL A 68 -6.82 12.65 -4.16
CA VAL A 68 -8.24 12.65 -3.78
C VAL A 68 -8.64 11.29 -3.19
N SER A 69 -8.25 10.19 -3.83
CA SER A 69 -8.52 8.83 -3.34
C SER A 69 -7.88 8.57 -1.98
N LEU A 70 -6.67 9.05 -1.74
CA LEU A 70 -6.01 8.93 -0.45
C LEU A 70 -6.75 9.73 0.64
N SER A 71 -7.11 10.98 0.36
CA SER A 71 -7.89 11.80 1.30
C SER A 71 -9.24 11.17 1.62
N LEU A 72 -9.94 10.64 0.62
CA LEU A 72 -11.20 9.91 0.82
C LEU A 72 -10.99 8.64 1.63
N PHE A 73 -9.94 7.87 1.35
CA PHE A 73 -9.61 6.66 2.11
C PHE A 73 -9.37 6.97 3.59
N LEU A 74 -8.57 8.00 3.89
CA LEU A 74 -8.31 8.43 5.27
C LEU A 74 -9.60 8.89 5.97
N ALA A 75 -10.44 9.66 5.28
CA ALA A 75 -11.73 10.08 5.81
C ALA A 75 -12.66 8.90 6.12
N MET A 76 -12.78 7.94 5.20
CA MET A 76 -13.58 6.73 5.41
C MET A 76 -13.05 5.86 6.55
N ALA A 77 -11.72 5.73 6.67
CA ALA A 77 -11.08 4.99 7.75
C ALA A 77 -11.41 5.62 9.12
N LEU A 78 -11.36 6.95 9.22
CA LEU A 78 -11.71 7.67 10.45
C LEU A 78 -13.21 7.58 10.79
N MET A 79 -14.09 7.67 9.80
CA MET A 79 -15.55 7.53 10.01
C MET A 79 -15.96 6.11 10.43
N SER A 80 -15.20 5.09 10.02
CA SER A 80 -15.47 3.70 10.35
C SER A 80 -15.00 3.31 11.77
N LEU A 81 -14.27 4.20 12.46
CA LEU A 81 -13.86 3.98 13.84
C LEU A 81 -15.07 4.06 14.77
N LYS A 82 -15.49 2.91 15.30
CA LYS A 82 -16.53 2.83 16.31
C LYS A 82 -15.97 3.21 17.69
N LEU A 83 -15.73 4.51 17.89
CA LEU A 83 -15.19 5.08 19.13
C LEU A 83 -15.97 4.63 20.39
N TRP A 84 -17.26 4.38 20.25
CA TRP A 84 -18.11 3.86 21.32
C TRP A 84 -17.80 2.41 21.71
N GLU A 85 -17.54 1.51 20.74
CA GLU A 85 -17.11 0.13 21.03
C GLU A 85 -15.70 0.10 21.62
N LEU A 86 -14.87 1.07 21.24
CA LEU A 86 -13.52 1.26 21.76
C LEU A 86 -13.52 1.88 23.16
N ALA A 87 -14.56 2.62 23.57
CA ALA A 87 -14.59 3.37 24.82
C ALA A 87 -14.37 2.48 26.07
N SER A 88 -14.91 1.26 26.07
CA SER A 88 -14.73 0.29 27.15
C SER A 88 -13.32 -0.29 27.24
N LEU A 89 -12.53 -0.21 26.15
CA LEU A 89 -11.11 -0.58 26.09
C LEU A 89 -10.18 0.61 25.77
N ALA A 90 -10.69 1.85 25.83
CA ALA A 90 -10.00 3.01 25.27
C ALA A 90 -8.72 3.33 26.04
N ILE A 91 -8.74 3.15 27.36
CA ILE A 91 -7.58 3.37 28.22
C ILE A 91 -6.43 2.41 27.84
N PRO A 92 -6.62 1.08 27.81
CA PRO A 92 -5.62 0.14 27.29
C PRO A 92 -5.09 0.50 25.89
N MET A 93 -5.99 0.86 24.96
CA MET A 93 -5.60 1.17 23.59
C MET A 93 -4.78 2.45 23.47
N LEU A 94 -5.13 3.49 24.22
CA LEU A 94 -4.37 4.74 24.26
C LEU A 94 -2.95 4.52 24.80
N ILE A 95 -2.80 3.67 25.82
CA ILE A 95 -1.48 3.33 26.37
C ILE A 95 -0.65 2.61 25.30
N ILE A 96 -1.23 1.62 24.61
CA ILE A 96 -0.54 0.89 23.54
C ILE A 96 -0.15 1.84 22.41
N LEU A 97 -1.07 2.69 21.94
CA LEU A 97 -0.80 3.69 20.89
C LEU A 97 0.31 4.67 21.28
N LEU A 98 0.32 5.15 22.53
CA LEU A 98 1.37 6.03 23.04
C LEU A 98 2.73 5.34 23.04
N ILE A 99 2.80 4.13 23.61
CA ILE A 99 4.06 3.36 23.64
C ILE A 99 4.53 3.08 22.22
N GLN A 100 3.63 2.61 21.34
CA GLN A 100 3.95 2.32 19.95
C GLN A 100 4.43 3.57 19.21
N ALA A 101 3.79 4.72 19.40
CA ALA A 101 4.20 5.98 18.78
C ALA A 101 5.59 6.43 19.28
N ILE A 102 5.86 6.33 20.58
CA ILE A 102 7.17 6.67 21.16
C ILE A 102 8.24 5.74 20.61
N VAL A 103 8.03 4.42 20.69
CA VAL A 103 8.98 3.41 20.21
C VAL A 103 9.25 3.58 18.72
N MET A 104 8.20 3.79 17.92
CA MET A 104 8.33 4.02 16.48
C MET A 104 9.10 5.31 16.18
N GLY A 105 8.82 6.39 16.92
CA GLY A 105 9.54 7.66 16.77
C GLY A 105 11.03 7.51 17.11
N LEU A 106 11.36 6.84 18.22
CA LEU A 106 12.74 6.53 18.59
C LEU A 106 13.42 5.66 17.53
N TYR A 107 12.75 4.62 17.04
CA TYR A 107 13.28 3.75 16.00
C TYR A 107 13.54 4.52 14.69
N ALA A 108 12.64 5.40 14.29
CA ALA A 108 12.82 6.21 13.09
C ALA A 108 14.03 7.16 13.21
N ILE A 109 14.21 7.80 14.37
CA ILE A 109 15.30 8.75 14.64
C ILE A 109 16.65 8.04 14.78
N PHE A 110 16.72 6.98 15.59
CA PHE A 110 17.99 6.33 15.94
C PHE A 110 18.42 5.22 14.99
N VAL A 111 17.49 4.65 14.22
CA VAL A 111 17.77 3.51 13.33
C VAL A 111 17.51 3.88 11.88
N THR A 112 16.27 4.27 11.53
CA THR A 112 15.89 4.46 10.12
C THR A 112 16.64 5.63 9.47
N PHE A 113 16.64 6.80 10.10
CA PHE A 113 17.29 8.01 9.59
C PHE A 113 18.82 7.85 9.40
N PRO A 114 19.60 7.32 10.37
CA PRO A 114 21.03 7.14 10.19
C PRO A 114 21.39 6.06 9.18
N ILE A 115 20.66 4.95 9.13
CA ILE A 115 20.92 3.85 8.17
C ILE A 115 20.67 4.33 6.73
N MET A 116 19.69 5.19 6.52
CA MET A 116 19.33 5.71 5.19
C MET A 116 20.23 6.86 4.68
N GLY A 117 21.32 7.18 5.40
CA GLY A 117 22.31 8.14 4.94
C GLY A 117 22.09 9.58 5.39
N LYS A 118 21.16 9.82 6.33
CA LYS A 118 20.95 11.13 7.00
C LYS A 118 20.67 12.31 6.05
N ASN A 119 20.12 12.05 4.87
CA ASN A 119 19.76 13.07 3.89
C ASN A 119 18.25 13.37 3.92
N TYR A 120 17.79 14.27 3.04
CA TYR A 120 16.37 14.61 2.93
C TYR A 120 15.51 13.37 2.58
N ASP A 121 15.97 12.53 1.65
CA ASP A 121 15.27 11.31 1.29
C ASP A 121 15.14 10.33 2.47
N ALA A 122 16.16 10.24 3.33
CA ALA A 122 16.11 9.48 4.59
C ALA A 122 15.06 10.03 5.55
N ALA A 123 14.89 11.36 5.62
CA ALA A 123 13.85 11.98 6.44
C ALA A 123 12.44 11.68 5.91
N VAL A 124 12.22 11.76 4.59
CA VAL A 124 10.94 11.40 3.97
C VAL A 124 10.66 9.91 4.12
N LEU A 125 11.67 9.06 3.95
CA LEU A 125 11.54 7.62 4.12
C LEU A 125 11.29 7.25 5.60
N ALA A 126 11.90 7.95 6.56
CA ALA A 126 11.59 7.79 7.98
C ALA A 126 10.15 8.20 8.31
N ALA A 127 9.65 9.30 7.72
CA ALA A 127 8.25 9.71 7.86
C ALA A 127 7.28 8.66 7.29
N GLY A 128 7.63 8.10 6.12
CA GLY A 128 6.92 6.97 5.51
C GLY A 128 6.96 5.72 6.39
N HIS A 129 8.11 5.39 6.96
CA HIS A 129 8.28 4.25 7.86
C HIS A 129 7.43 4.39 9.13
N CYS A 130 7.41 5.57 9.75
CA CYS A 130 6.50 5.85 10.87
C CYS A 130 5.03 5.67 10.47
N GLY A 131 4.65 6.19 9.30
CA GLY A 131 3.26 6.08 8.81
C GLY A 131 2.88 4.63 8.51
N PHE A 132 3.80 3.84 7.94
CA PHE A 132 3.60 2.42 7.69
C PHE A 132 3.54 1.62 8.99
N GLY A 133 4.51 1.80 9.90
CA GLY A 133 4.64 1.04 11.15
C GLY A 133 3.54 1.30 12.17
N LEU A 134 2.87 2.45 12.10
CA LEU A 134 1.69 2.77 12.93
C LEU A 134 0.35 2.42 12.25
N GLY A 135 0.37 1.98 10.99
CA GLY A 135 -0.84 1.76 10.22
C GLY A 135 -0.61 0.86 9.01
N ALA A 136 -0.70 1.43 7.82
CA ALA A 136 -0.57 0.72 6.56
C ALA A 136 0.09 1.58 5.48
N THR A 137 0.24 1.06 4.27
CA THR A 137 0.75 1.79 3.10
C THR A 137 0.09 3.17 2.85
N PRO A 138 -1.25 3.34 2.94
CA PRO A 138 -1.86 4.66 2.76
C PRO A 138 -1.44 5.68 3.83
N THR A 139 -1.26 5.28 5.09
CA THR A 139 -0.78 6.20 6.14
C THR A 139 0.70 6.55 5.95
N ALA A 140 1.51 5.64 5.41
CA ALA A 140 2.88 5.92 4.97
C ALA A 140 2.92 7.02 3.91
N ILE A 141 2.11 6.87 2.85
CA ILE A 141 2.03 7.85 1.76
C ILE A 141 1.53 9.19 2.28
N ALA A 142 0.51 9.21 3.15
CA ALA A 142 -0.01 10.44 3.74
C ALA A 142 1.06 11.21 4.55
N ASN A 143 1.84 10.51 5.37
CA ASN A 143 2.94 11.13 6.12
C ASN A 143 4.04 11.68 5.21
N MET A 144 4.42 10.90 4.18
CA MET A 144 5.41 11.36 3.20
C MET A 144 4.91 12.58 2.44
N GLN A 145 3.65 12.60 2.03
CA GLN A 145 3.03 13.74 1.37
C GLN A 145 3.05 14.98 2.27
N ALA A 146 2.69 14.84 3.55
CA ALA A 146 2.73 15.96 4.52
C ALA A 146 4.13 16.58 4.67
N VAL A 147 5.20 15.77 4.57
CA VAL A 147 6.59 16.27 4.56
C VAL A 147 6.93 16.89 3.20
N THR A 148 6.66 16.20 2.10
CA THR A 148 7.05 16.68 0.76
C THR A 148 6.29 17.91 0.29
N GLU A 149 5.07 18.14 0.78
CA GLU A 149 4.31 19.35 0.49
C GLU A 149 4.97 20.61 1.07
N ARG A 150 5.70 20.46 2.20
CA ARG A 150 6.42 21.56 2.86
C ARG A 150 7.87 21.70 2.42
N PHE A 151 8.53 20.60 2.10
CA PHE A 151 10.00 20.56 1.91
C PHE A 151 10.46 20.13 0.51
N GLY A 152 9.52 19.82 -0.39
CA GLY A 152 9.80 19.41 -1.78
C GLY A 152 9.63 17.91 -2.04
N PRO A 153 9.53 17.47 -3.30
CA PRO A 153 9.27 16.06 -3.63
C PRO A 153 10.51 15.18 -3.41
N SER A 154 10.29 13.94 -2.95
CA SER A 154 11.31 12.88 -2.91
C SER A 154 10.87 11.68 -3.77
N HIS A 155 11.52 11.48 -4.91
CA HIS A 155 11.17 10.40 -5.83
C HIS A 155 11.59 9.02 -5.30
N LEU A 156 12.75 8.96 -4.61
CA LEU A 156 13.27 7.72 -4.05
C LEU A 156 12.34 7.16 -2.97
N ALA A 157 11.90 8.00 -2.03
CA ALA A 157 11.02 7.54 -0.95
C ALA A 157 9.67 7.04 -1.49
N PHE A 158 9.07 7.76 -2.43
CA PHE A 158 7.78 7.39 -3.05
C PHE A 158 7.84 6.15 -3.94
N LEU A 159 9.03 5.75 -4.39
CA LEU A 159 9.22 4.49 -5.12
C LEU A 159 9.50 3.32 -4.17
N VAL A 160 10.40 3.52 -3.20
CA VAL A 160 10.86 2.44 -2.30
C VAL A 160 9.78 2.03 -1.32
N VAL A 161 9.08 2.97 -0.69
CA VAL A 161 8.11 2.67 0.39
C VAL A 161 6.93 1.84 -0.10
N PRO A 162 6.23 2.14 -1.21
CA PRO A 162 5.16 1.28 -1.71
C PRO A 162 5.66 -0.07 -2.22
N MET A 163 6.85 -0.10 -2.84
CA MET A 163 7.42 -1.34 -3.36
C MET A 163 7.76 -2.33 -2.25
N VAL A 164 8.40 -1.86 -1.18
CA VAL A 164 8.72 -2.71 -0.03
C VAL A 164 7.50 -2.93 0.86
N GLY A 165 6.78 -1.85 1.19
CA GLY A 165 5.71 -1.84 2.18
C GLY A 165 4.38 -2.45 1.73
N ALA A 166 4.08 -2.44 0.43
CA ALA A 166 2.90 -3.13 -0.11
C ALA A 166 3.34 -4.33 -0.93
N PHE A 167 4.07 -4.12 -2.01
CA PHE A 167 4.29 -5.14 -3.03
C PHE A 167 5.08 -6.36 -2.52
N PHE A 168 6.24 -6.17 -1.90
CA PHE A 168 7.02 -7.31 -1.38
C PHE A 168 6.37 -7.98 -0.17
N ILE A 169 5.81 -7.20 0.75
CA ILE A 169 5.10 -7.76 1.90
C ILE A 169 3.93 -8.62 1.44
N ASP A 170 3.16 -8.20 0.44
CA ASP A 170 2.05 -8.96 -0.13
C ASP A 170 2.51 -10.30 -0.72
N ILE A 171 3.62 -10.32 -1.47
CA ILE A 171 4.18 -11.55 -2.04
C ILE A 171 4.68 -12.50 -0.93
N ILE A 172 5.44 -11.97 0.03
CA ILE A 172 5.96 -12.75 1.15
C ILE A 172 4.80 -13.33 1.95
N ASN A 173 3.77 -12.53 2.23
CA ASN A 173 2.59 -12.97 2.96
C ASN A 173 1.86 -14.11 2.23
N ALA A 174 1.65 -13.98 0.92
CA ALA A 174 1.07 -15.05 0.11
C ALA A 174 1.88 -16.36 0.16
N LEU A 175 3.21 -16.27 0.06
CA LEU A 175 4.11 -17.43 0.15
C LEU A 175 4.11 -18.05 1.55
N VAL A 176 4.20 -17.22 2.59
CA VAL A 176 4.23 -17.66 4.00
C VAL A 176 2.92 -18.33 4.37
N ILE A 177 1.76 -17.75 4.04
CA ILE A 177 0.45 -18.37 4.27
C ILE A 177 0.37 -19.71 3.55
N LYS A 178 0.75 -19.76 2.26
CA LYS A 178 0.70 -21.01 1.48
C LYS A 178 1.63 -22.08 2.07
N PHE A 179 2.79 -21.69 2.57
CA PHE A 179 3.72 -22.58 3.27
C PHE A 179 3.13 -23.09 4.60
N TYR A 180 2.53 -22.23 5.41
CA TYR A 180 1.85 -22.63 6.65
C TYR A 180 0.70 -23.59 6.40
N LEU A 181 -0.10 -23.37 5.34
CA LEU A 181 -1.19 -24.26 4.96
C LEU A 181 -0.71 -25.61 4.41
N TRP A 182 0.53 -25.68 3.92
CA TRP A 182 1.15 -26.93 3.48
C TRP A 182 1.70 -27.77 4.65
N LEU A 183 1.94 -27.16 5.81
CA LEU A 183 2.39 -27.90 6.99
C LEU A 183 1.26 -28.82 7.53
N PRO A 184 1.56 -30.10 7.80
CA PRO A 184 0.58 -31.12 8.23
C PRO A 184 -0.08 -30.83 9.59
N ILE A 185 0.38 -29.83 10.32
CA ILE A 185 -0.23 -29.35 11.56
C ILE A 185 -1.50 -28.53 11.28
N PHE A 186 -1.58 -27.86 10.11
CA PHE A 186 -2.74 -27.08 9.68
C PHE A 186 -3.50 -27.72 8.52
N SER A 187 -2.88 -28.65 7.78
CA SER A 187 -3.57 -29.47 6.78
C SER A 187 -4.14 -30.76 7.42
N ALA A 188 -5.29 -30.66 8.08
CA ALA A 188 -6.14 -31.80 8.42
C ALA A 188 -7.56 -31.56 7.87
N PRO A 189 -8.30 -32.60 7.47
CA PRO A 189 -8.67 -32.85 6.07
C PRO A 189 -10.01 -32.21 5.66
N ILE A 190 -10.03 -31.44 4.57
CA ILE A 190 -11.26 -31.06 3.84
C ILE A 190 -11.37 -31.88 2.54
N MET A 191 -11.18 -33.20 2.66
CA MET A 191 -11.64 -34.16 1.67
C MET A 191 -12.28 -35.31 2.43
N ASN A 192 -13.58 -35.16 2.72
CA ASN A 192 -14.59 -36.23 2.87
C ASN A 192 -15.92 -35.56 3.23
N GLY A 193 -16.75 -35.35 2.20
CA GLY A 193 -18.09 -34.75 2.27
C GLY A 193 -18.51 -34.24 0.91
#